data_AF-A0A6I3A708-F1
#
_entry.id   AF-A0A6I3A708-F1
#
_cell.length_a   1.000
_cell.length_b   1.000
_cell.length_c   1.000
_cell.angle_alpha   90.00
_cell.angle_beta   90.00
_cell.angle_gamma   90.00
#
_symmetry.space_group_name_H-M   'P 1'
#
loop_
_entity.id
_entity.type
_entity.pdbx_description
1 polymer ?
#
loop_
_entity_poly.entity_id
_entity_poly.type
_entity_poly.pdbx_seq_one_letter_code
_entity_poly.pdbx_strand_id
1 'polypeptide(L)' 'MIHHYLAARAELDAPGSPLATSIAEVRGIPVKVYTTAPPNMRVMWEGTTVHGDKDYLVYEDERYTYAEIHAQVRKLAQYL' A
#
# COMPACT_ATOMS: atom_id res chain seq x y z
N MET A 1 20.75 -14.18 25.26
CA MET A 1 19.62 -13.23 25.40
C MET A 1 19.04 -12.77 24.05
N ILE A 2 19.75 -12.87 22.91
CA ILE A 2 19.22 -12.46 21.59
C ILE A 2 18.48 -13.56 20.80
N HIS A 3 18.51 -14.82 21.25
CA HIS A 3 17.92 -15.94 20.51
C HIS A 3 16.40 -15.82 20.31
N HIS A 4 15.66 -15.39 21.34
CA HIS A 4 14.20 -15.20 21.23
C HIS A 4 13.85 -14.05 20.27
N TYR A 5 14.68 -13.00 20.20
CA TYR A 5 14.52 -11.92 19.24
C TYR A 5 14.72 -12.42 17.79
N LEU A 6 15.79 -13.19 17.55
CA LEU A 6 16.06 -13.73 16.21
C LEU A 6 14.97 -14.71 15.75
N ALA A 7 14.47 -15.55 16.66
CA ALA A 7 13.35 -16.46 16.38
C ALA A 7 12.07 -15.68 16.02
N ALA A 8 11.66 -14.73 16.86
CA ALA A 8 10.48 -13.89 16.58
C ALA A 8 10.64 -13.10 15.28
N ARG A 9 11.85 -12.61 14.98
CA ARG A 9 12.12 -11.90 13.73
C ARG A 9 11.95 -12.80 12.51
N ALA A 10 12.41 -14.05 12.58
CA ALA A 10 12.27 -15.02 11.50
C ALA A 10 10.82 -15.46 11.27
N GLU A 11 10.00 -15.49 12.33
CA GLU A 11 8.57 -15.77 12.21
C GLU A 11 7.82 -14.66 11.47
N LEU A 12 8.23 -13.40 11.67
CA LEU A 12 7.57 -12.24 11.04
C LEU A 12 7.64 -12.28 9.51
N ASP A 13 8.75 -12.71 8.92
CA ASP A 13 8.96 -12.74 7.46
C ASP A 13 9.00 -14.16 6.86
N ALA A 14 8.59 -15.16 7.63
CA ALA A 14 8.46 -16.54 7.18
C ALA A 14 7.53 -16.67 5.96
N PRO A 15 7.72 -17.68 5.08
CA PRO A 15 6.85 -17.91 3.93
C PRO A 15 5.36 -17.97 4.33
N GLY A 16 4.52 -17.23 3.60
CA GLY A 16 3.08 -17.13 3.88
C GLY A 16 2.72 -16.08 4.93
N SER A 17 3.68 -15.47 5.62
CA SER A 17 3.41 -14.34 6.52
C SER A 17 3.08 -13.05 5.74
N PRO A 18 2.43 -12.06 6.37
CA PRO A 18 2.18 -10.76 5.75
C PRO A 18 3.45 -9.99 5.35
N LEU A 19 4.60 -10.30 5.96
CA LEU A 19 5.89 -9.67 5.66
C LEU A 19 6.82 -10.59 4.86
N ALA A 20 6.33 -11.74 4.39
CA ALA A 20 7.09 -12.64 3.54
C ALA A 20 7.58 -11.93 2.29
N THR A 21 8.86 -12.10 1.94
CA THR A 21 9.46 -11.43 0.78
C THR A 21 9.86 -12.40 -0.33
N SER A 22 9.84 -11.91 -1.57
CA SER A 22 10.33 -12.59 -2.77
C SER A 22 11.16 -11.63 -3.63
N ILE A 23 11.77 -12.14 -4.70
CA ILE A 23 12.42 -11.31 -5.71
C ILE A 23 11.48 -11.16 -6.90
N ALA A 24 11.25 -9.92 -7.33
CA ALA A 24 10.49 -9.60 -8.53
C ALA A 24 11.32 -8.71 -9.46
N GLU A 25 11.14 -8.89 -10.77
CA GLU A 25 11.73 -8.03 -11.78
C GLU A 25 10.93 -6.73 -11.92
N VAL A 26 11.56 -5.60 -11.60
CA VAL A 26 10.96 -4.26 -11.72
C VAL A 26 11.78 -3.46 -12.71
N ARG A 27 11.22 -3.22 -13.91
CA ARG A 27 11.89 -2.51 -15.01
C ARG A 27 13.26 -3.14 -15.37
N GLY A 28 13.33 -4.48 -15.32
CA GLY A 28 14.54 -5.27 -15.61
C GLY A 28 15.58 -5.29 -14.49
N ILE A 29 15.21 -4.86 -13.28
CA ILE A 29 16.07 -4.89 -12.10
C ILE A 29 15.45 -5.87 -11.08
N PRO A 30 16.22 -6.84 -10.55
CA PRO A 30 15.74 -7.70 -9.48
C PRO A 30 15.61 -6.90 -8.17
N VAL A 31 14.39 -6.84 -7.63
CA VAL A 31 14.06 -6.09 -6.42
C VAL A 31 13.44 -7.03 -5.39
N LYS A 32 13.84 -6.87 -4.12
CA LYS A 32 13.18 -7.54 -3.00
C LYS A 32 11.82 -6.88 -2.74
N VAL A 33 10.74 -7.65 -2.82
CA VAL A 33 9.36 -7.19 -2.65
C VAL A 33 8.63 -8.02 -1.60
N TYR A 34 7.53 -7.49 -1.07
CA TYR A 34 6.59 -8.32 -0.31
C TYR A 34 5.82 -9.24 -1.26
N THR A 35 5.75 -10.52 -0.92
CA THR A 35 5.13 -11.56 -1.75
C THR A 35 3.65 -11.30 -1.99
N THR A 36 2.98 -10.67 -1.03
CA THR A 36 1.56 -10.33 -1.06
C THR A 36 1.31 -8.85 -1.39
N ALA A 37 2.32 -8.11 -1.87
CA ALA A 37 2.16 -6.72 -2.28
C ALA A 37 1.05 -6.60 -3.34
N PRO A 38 0.18 -5.58 -3.27
CA PRO A 38 -0.75 -5.28 -4.35
C PRO A 38 -0.01 -5.07 -5.67
N PRO A 39 -0.62 -5.42 -6.82
CA PRO A 39 0.06 -5.36 -8.12
C PRO A 39 0.43 -3.93 -8.55
N ASN A 40 -0.23 -2.91 -7.99
CA ASN A 40 0.09 -1.51 -8.21
C ASN A 40 -0.55 -0.63 -7.12
N MET A 41 -0.15 0.65 -7.09
CA MET A 41 -0.66 1.63 -6.14
C MET A 41 -2.16 1.95 -6.33
N ARG A 42 -2.73 1.76 -7.53
CA ARG A 42 -4.16 1.96 -7.76
C ARG A 42 -4.98 0.99 -6.91
N VAL A 43 -4.63 -0.30 -6.91
CA VAL A 43 -5.35 -1.31 -6.11
C VAL A 43 -5.25 -1.00 -4.62
N MET A 44 -4.07 -0.59 -4.13
CA MET A 44 -3.90 -0.16 -2.75
C MET A 44 -4.81 1.04 -2.42
N TRP A 45 -4.80 2.07 -3.29
CA TRP A 45 -5.58 3.29 -3.08
C TRP A 45 -7.09 3.06 -3.17
N GLU A 46 -7.57 2.22 -4.10
CA GLU A 46 -8.99 1.83 -4.19
C GLU A 46 -9.51 1.13 -2.92
N GLY A 47 -8.64 0.40 -2.21
CA GLY A 47 -8.96 -0.19 -0.91
C GLY A 47 -9.30 0.84 0.18
N THR A 48 -8.93 2.11 0.00
CA THR A 48 -9.22 3.18 0.98
C THR A 48 -10.65 3.73 0.89
N THR A 49 -11.46 3.28 -0.08
CA THR A 49 -12.87 3.68 -0.25
C THR A 49 -13.73 3.46 1.01
N VAL A 50 -13.37 2.48 1.86
CA VAL A 50 -14.02 2.23 3.16
C VAL A 50 -13.85 3.36 4.18
N HIS A 51 -13.01 4.35 3.89
CA HIS A 51 -12.78 5.54 4.70
C HIS A 51 -13.43 6.79 4.12
N GLY A 52 -14.42 6.63 3.23
CA GLY A 52 -15.05 7.68 2.43
C GLY A 52 -15.25 9.03 3.13
N ASP A 53 -15.86 9.04 4.31
CA ASP A 53 -16.22 10.26 5.05
C ASP A 53 -15.09 10.86 5.89
N LYS A 54 -13.91 10.22 5.96
CA LYS A 54 -12.78 10.73 6.73
C LYS A 54 -12.00 11.76 5.92
N ASP A 55 -11.44 12.76 6.62
CA ASP A 55 -10.44 13.67 6.05
C ASP A 55 -9.26 12.86 5.46
N TYR A 56 -8.88 13.20 4.23
CA TYR A 56 -7.79 12.57 3.50
C TYR A 56 -6.69 13.57 3.15
N LEU A 57 -7.05 14.67 2.50
CA LEU A 57 -6.11 15.72 2.08
C LEU A 57 -6.41 16.97 2.91
N VAL A 58 -5.45 17.39 3.73
CA VAL A 58 -5.54 18.58 4.58
C VAL A 58 -4.35 19.46 4.23
N TYR A 59 -4.63 20.63 3.66
CA TYR A 59 -3.62 21.59 3.28
C TYR A 59 -4.16 23.00 3.49
N GLU A 60 -3.54 23.76 4.40
CA GLU A 60 -4.03 25.08 4.83
C GLU A 60 -5.51 25.01 5.25
N ASP A 61 -6.38 25.80 4.62
CA ASP A 61 -7.83 25.83 4.85
C ASP A 61 -8.60 24.79 4.00
N GLU A 62 -7.91 24.04 3.13
CA GLU A 62 -8.52 23.02 2.29
C GLU A 62 -8.56 21.66 3.00
N ARG A 63 -9.75 21.05 2.97
CA ARG A 63 -9.99 19.68 3.44
C ARG A 63 -10.80 18.92 2.41
N TYR A 64 -10.31 17.75 2.05
CA TYR A 64 -11.05 16.81 1.22
C TYR A 64 -11.14 15.46 1.92
N THR A 65 -12.31 14.87 1.81
CA THR A 65 -12.57 13.49 2.22
C THR A 65 -11.99 12.49 1.22
N TYR A 66 -11.84 11.23 1.63
CA TYR A 66 -11.48 10.14 0.72
C TYR A 66 -12.44 10.06 -0.47
N ALA A 67 -13.75 10.18 -0.23
CA ALA A 67 -14.78 10.09 -1.28
C ALA A 67 -14.63 11.19 -2.34
N GLU A 68 -14.35 12.43 -1.92
CA GLU A 68 -14.19 13.58 -2.82
C GLU A 68 -12.96 13.41 -3.71
N ILE A 69 -11.80 13.07 -3.14
CA ILE A 69 -10.58 12.85 -3.94
C ILE A 69 -10.76 11.65 -4.87
N HIS A 70 -11.39 10.57 -4.41
CA HIS A 70 -11.73 9.44 -5.26
C HIS A 70 -12.57 9.86 -6.48
N ALA A 71 -13.57 10.72 -6.29
CA ALA A 71 -14.41 11.22 -7.37
C ALA A 71 -13.64 12.13 -8.33
N GLN A 72 -12.81 13.05 -7.82
CA GLN A 72 -12.01 13.98 -8.62
C GLN A 72 -10.98 13.23 -9.49
N VAL A 73 -10.22 12.31 -8.89
CA VAL A 73 -9.21 11.50 -9.60
C VAL A 73 -9.86 10.65 -10.69
N ARG A 74 -11.04 10.05 -10.45
CA ARG A 74 -11.76 9.28 -11.47
C ARG A 74 -12.18 10.14 -12.66
N LYS A 75 -12.63 11.38 -12.43
CA LYS A 75 -12.94 12.33 -13.52
C LYS A 75 -11.70 12.63 -14.35
N LEU A 76 -10.58 12.93 -13.70
CA LEU A 76 -9.31 13.22 -14.40
C LEU A 76 -8.79 12.00 -15.18
N ALA A 77 -8.82 10.81 -14.57
CA ALA A 77 -8.36 9.57 -15.20
C ALA A 77 -9.22 9.15 -16.41
N GLN A 78 -10.49 9.56 -16.47
CA GLN A 78 -11.36 9.32 -17.62
C GLN A 78 -11.07 10.31 -18.77
N TYR A 79 -10.53 11.48 -18.45
CA TYR A 79 -10.22 12.53 -19.41
C TYR A 79 -8.86 12.34 -20.11
N LEU A 80 -7.85 11.87 -19.35
CA LEU A 80 -6.50 11.57 -19.85
C LEU A 80 -6.44 10.22 -20.58
#